data_AF-A0A7S1PY40-F1
#
_entry.id   AF-A0A7S1PY40-F1
#
_cell.length_a   1.000
_cell.length_b   1.000
_cell.length_c   1.000
_cell.angle_alpha   90.00
_cell.angle_beta   90.00
_cell.angle_gamma   90.00
#
_symmetry.space_group_name_H-M   'P 1'
#
loop_
_entity.id
_entity.type
_entity.pdbx_description
1 polymer ?
#
loop_
_entity_poly.entity_id
_entity_poly.type
_entity_poly.pdbx_seq_one_letter_code
_entity_poly.pdbx_strand_id
1 'polypeptide(L)'
;KFFMTTTLPNPHYSPETSVKVTLLNFAITPIGLEDQMLGIVVAKERPDLEEQKNELVIQNAKMNKMLKEIEDEILRLLSSSEGDILEEDTLVNKVTSSKQVSDDINEKKVLAKATEETIDAARESYRPVAYRTAVLFFCIVELTNIDPMYQYSLQWFQKLFTLAIDQSPKNDVFEERLQILKDFFTESLYQSICRGLFEKDKVLFSFALCCRIMKGDNRMDDAEIRYLLIGPTSDLVEKGPEVPADWCGKPRWNEMLTIS
;
A
#
# COMPACT_ATOMS: atom_id res chain seq x y z
N LYS A 1 7.67 4.17 -30.84
CA LYS A 1 7.69 4.67 -29.44
C LYS A 1 8.90 4.05 -28.76
N PHE A 2 9.73 4.84 -28.07
CA PHE A 2 10.97 4.38 -27.42
C PHE A 2 10.79 4.47 -25.91
N PHE A 3 11.09 3.38 -25.21
CA PHE A 3 11.00 3.30 -23.75
C PHE A 3 12.36 2.88 -23.20
N MET A 4 12.77 3.51 -22.10
CA MET A 4 13.97 3.16 -21.35
C MET A 4 13.58 2.89 -19.92
N THR A 5 14.21 1.90 -19.30
CA THR A 5 14.01 1.55 -17.89
C THR A 5 15.36 1.54 -17.18
N THR A 6 15.36 1.80 -15.87
CA THR A 6 16.54 1.73 -15.01
C THR A 6 16.15 1.03 -13.71
N THR A 7 17.10 0.28 -13.15
CA THR A 7 16.96 -0.36 -11.83
C THR A 7 17.57 0.47 -10.71
N LEU A 8 18.25 1.58 -11.04
CA LEU A 8 18.81 2.47 -10.04
C LEU A 8 17.69 3.17 -9.26
N PRO A 9 17.73 3.19 -7.91
CA PRO A 9 16.67 3.79 -7.10
C PRO A 9 16.54 5.30 -7.30
N ASN A 10 17.68 6.00 -7.34
CA ASN A 10 17.75 7.47 -7.46
C ASN A 10 18.79 7.87 -8.51
N PRO A 11 18.50 7.65 -9.82
CA PRO A 11 19.40 8.05 -10.90
C PRO A 11 19.42 9.56 -11.04
N HIS A 12 20.60 10.14 -11.24
CA HIS A 12 20.72 11.56 -11.57
C HIS A 12 20.66 11.75 -13.10
N TYR A 13 19.64 12.47 -13.57
CA TYR A 13 19.52 12.91 -14.96
C TYR A 13 19.92 14.37 -15.10
N SER A 14 20.56 14.73 -16.22
CA SER A 14 20.85 16.13 -16.52
C SER A 14 19.55 16.89 -16.87
N PRO A 15 19.51 18.22 -16.71
CA PRO A 15 18.37 19.02 -17.14
C PRO A 15 18.08 18.85 -18.64
N GLU A 16 19.12 18.71 -19.47
CA GLU A 16 18.98 18.51 -20.91
C GLU A 16 18.25 17.21 -21.25
N THR A 17 18.55 16.11 -20.54
CA THR A 17 17.82 14.84 -20.70
C THR A 17 16.38 14.99 -20.23
N SER A 18 16.16 15.64 -19.08
CA SER A 18 14.84 15.78 -18.46
C SER A 18 13.86 16.64 -19.27
N VAL A 19 14.36 17.53 -20.15
CA VAL A 19 13.54 18.29 -21.11
C VAL A 19 13.16 17.44 -22.34
N LYS A 20 14.02 16.49 -22.73
CA LYS A 20 13.81 15.66 -23.93
C LYS A 20 12.95 14.43 -23.69
N VAL A 21 12.93 13.91 -22.46
CA VAL A 21 12.18 12.70 -22.09
C VAL A 21 11.27 12.96 -20.89
N THR A 22 10.11 12.31 -20.87
CA THR A 22 9.26 12.28 -19.69
C THR A 22 9.75 11.19 -18.75
N LEU A 23 10.14 11.57 -17.53
CA LEU A 23 10.53 10.64 -16.48
C LEU A 23 9.28 10.14 -15.74
N LEU A 24 9.18 8.82 -15.56
CA LEU A 24 8.12 8.18 -14.80
C LEU A 24 8.75 7.47 -13.60
N ASN A 25 8.24 7.75 -12.40
CA ASN A 25 8.71 7.11 -11.17
C ASN A 25 7.90 5.84 -10.90
N PHE A 26 8.57 4.69 -10.97
CA PHE A 26 8.00 3.37 -10.63
C PHE A 26 8.51 2.83 -9.28
N ALA A 27 9.11 3.69 -8.45
CA ALA A 27 9.51 3.30 -7.10
C ALA A 27 8.27 2.89 -6.29
N ILE A 28 8.40 1.74 -5.62
CA ILE A 28 7.34 1.19 -4.78
C ILE A 28 7.20 2.09 -3.54
N THR A 29 5.99 2.57 -3.29
CA THR A 29 5.67 3.36 -2.09
C THR A 29 5.04 2.47 -1.02
N PRO A 30 5.16 2.82 0.28
CA PRO A 30 4.49 2.07 1.36
C PRO A 30 2.99 1.90 1.13
N ILE A 31 2.29 2.97 0.77
CA ILE A 31 0.85 2.97 0.51
C ILE A 31 0.52 2.11 -0.71
N GLY A 32 1.26 2.28 -1.81
CA GLY A 32 1.02 1.52 -3.04
C GLY A 32 1.26 0.01 -2.86
N LEU A 33 2.27 -0.35 -2.06
CA LEU A 33 2.53 -1.75 -1.72
C LEU A 33 1.45 -2.31 -0.80
N GLU A 34 1.03 -1.54 0.20
CA GLU A 34 -0.06 -1.92 1.10
C GLU A 34 -1.33 -2.24 0.31
N ASP A 35 -1.76 -1.35 -0.59
CA ASP A 35 -2.94 -1.60 -1.43
C ASP A 35 -2.76 -2.83 -2.35
N GLN A 36 -1.54 -3.07 -2.84
CA GLN A 36 -1.23 -4.27 -3.61
C GLN A 36 -1.32 -5.54 -2.76
N MET A 37 -0.80 -5.53 -1.52
CA MET A 37 -0.89 -6.67 -0.61
C MET A 37 -2.34 -6.90 -0.15
N LEU A 38 -3.12 -5.83 0.01
CA LEU A 38 -4.55 -5.90 0.31
C LEU A 38 -5.31 -6.64 -0.79
N GLY A 39 -5.04 -6.32 -2.06
CA GLY A 39 -5.61 -7.05 -3.19
C GLY A 39 -5.28 -8.55 -3.15
N ILE A 40 -4.03 -8.90 -2.85
CA ILE A 40 -3.59 -10.31 -2.80
C ILE A 40 -4.27 -11.07 -1.66
N VAL A 41 -4.34 -10.50 -0.46
CA VAL A 41 -4.95 -11.19 0.70
C VAL A 41 -6.46 -11.35 0.50
N VAL A 42 -7.15 -10.32 -0.01
CA VAL A 42 -8.59 -10.40 -0.31
C VAL A 42 -8.85 -11.44 -1.38
N ALA A 43 -8.11 -11.43 -2.49
CA ALA A 43 -8.29 -12.39 -3.57
C ALA A 43 -8.12 -13.85 -3.11
N LYS A 44 -7.32 -14.08 -2.06
CA LYS A 44 -7.09 -15.42 -1.50
C LYS A 44 -8.07 -15.82 -0.41
N GLU A 45 -8.39 -14.92 0.52
CA GLU A 45 -9.30 -15.21 1.64
C GLU A 45 -10.78 -15.11 1.23
N ARG A 46 -11.11 -14.18 0.35
CA ARG A 46 -12.48 -13.86 -0.10
C ARG A 46 -12.53 -13.68 -1.62
N PRO A 47 -12.31 -14.76 -2.39
CA PRO A 47 -12.38 -14.72 -3.84
C PRO A 47 -13.77 -14.27 -4.35
N ASP A 48 -14.82 -14.52 -3.57
CA ASP A 48 -16.19 -14.06 -3.85
C ASP A 48 -16.31 -12.53 -3.89
N LEU A 49 -15.64 -11.82 -2.96
CA LEU A 49 -15.63 -10.35 -2.95
C LEU A 49 -14.83 -9.79 -4.14
N GLU A 50 -13.74 -10.46 -4.51
CA GLU A 50 -12.91 -10.05 -5.63
C GLU A 50 -13.62 -10.26 -6.98
N GLU A 51 -14.36 -11.35 -7.13
CA GLU A 51 -15.21 -11.61 -8.30
C GLU A 51 -16.31 -10.56 -8.43
N GLN A 52 -17.05 -10.28 -7.34
CA GLN A 52 -18.08 -9.23 -7.31
C GLN A 52 -17.51 -7.84 -7.65
N LYS A 53 -16.32 -7.51 -7.13
CA LYS A 53 -15.65 -6.25 -7.46
C LYS A 53 -15.31 -6.17 -8.95
N ASN A 54 -14.77 -7.24 -9.52
CA ASN A 54 -14.43 -7.29 -10.94
C ASN A 54 -15.68 -7.16 -11.84
N GLU A 55 -16.77 -7.84 -11.47
CA GLU A 55 -18.06 -7.70 -12.17
C GLU A 55 -18.57 -6.26 -12.12
N LEU A 56 -18.55 -5.61 -10.95
CA LEU A 56 -18.96 -4.21 -10.79
C LEU A 56 -18.11 -3.27 -11.65
N VAL A 57 -16.80 -3.48 -11.71
CA VAL A 57 -15.90 -2.65 -12.56
C VAL A 57 -16.28 -2.79 -14.03
N ILE A 58 -16.52 -4.01 -14.51
CA ILE A 58 -16.94 -4.26 -15.90
C ILE A 58 -18.31 -3.63 -16.19
N GLN A 59 -19.27 -3.77 -15.26
CA GLN A 59 -20.59 -3.17 -15.41
C GLN A 59 -20.52 -1.64 -15.41
N ASN A 60 -19.79 -1.03 -14.48
CA ASN A 60 -19.58 0.42 -14.43
C ASN A 60 -18.93 0.94 -15.72
N ALA A 61 -17.92 0.25 -16.25
CA ALA A 61 -17.30 0.62 -17.52
C ALA A 61 -18.30 0.56 -18.69
N LYS A 62 -19.13 -0.49 -18.74
CA LYS A 62 -20.18 -0.64 -19.76
C LYS A 62 -21.24 0.47 -19.65
N MET A 63 -21.69 0.79 -18.44
CA MET A 63 -22.68 1.83 -18.18
C MET A 63 -22.13 3.22 -18.52
N ASN A 64 -20.88 3.51 -18.17
CA ASN A 64 -20.19 4.75 -18.58
C ASN A 64 -20.10 4.88 -20.10
N LYS A 65 -19.79 3.78 -20.79
CA LYS A 65 -19.75 3.74 -22.25
C LYS A 65 -21.13 4.01 -22.86
N MET A 66 -22.18 3.36 -22.35
CA MET A 66 -23.56 3.54 -22.83
C MET A 66 -24.05 4.99 -22.64
N LEU A 67 -23.75 5.63 -21.50
CA LEU A 67 -24.09 7.04 -21.28
C LEU A 67 -23.42 7.94 -22.30
N LYS A 68 -22.14 7.70 -22.59
CA LYS A 68 -21.41 8.46 -23.60
C LYS A 68 -21.99 8.25 -25.01
N GLU A 69 -22.34 7.01 -25.36
CA GLU A 69 -22.99 6.71 -26.64
C GLU A 69 -24.35 7.41 -26.77
N ILE A 70 -25.14 7.46 -25.69
CA ILE A 70 -26.41 8.20 -25.64
C ILE A 70 -26.17 9.71 -25.81
N GLU A 71 -25.18 10.26 -25.11
CA GLU A 71 -24.81 11.68 -25.22
C GLU A 71 -24.34 12.05 -26.64
N ASP A 72 -23.47 11.24 -27.23
CA ASP A 72 -22.99 11.39 -28.60
C ASP A 72 -24.14 11.26 -29.62
N GLU A 73 -25.11 10.36 -29.40
CA GLU A 73 -26.29 10.22 -30.25
C GLU A 73 -27.19 11.46 -30.19
N ILE A 74 -27.45 12.00 -28.99
CA ILE A 74 -28.23 13.23 -28.82
C ILE A 74 -27.54 14.41 -29.50
N LEU A 75 -26.22 14.57 -29.32
CA LEU A 75 -25.43 15.61 -29.99
C LEU A 75 -25.49 15.47 -31.52
N ARG A 76 -25.38 14.24 -32.03
CA ARG A 76 -25.48 13.98 -33.47
C ARG A 76 -26.85 14.39 -34.00
N LEU A 77 -27.92 13.97 -33.33
CA LEU A 77 -29.30 14.29 -33.69
C LEU A 77 -29.55 15.80 -33.71
N LEU A 78 -29.11 16.53 -32.68
CA LEU A 78 -29.18 18.00 -32.60
C LEU A 78 -28.36 18.71 -33.68
N SER A 79 -27.20 18.14 -34.07
CA SER A 79 -26.35 18.72 -35.11
C SER A 79 -26.88 18.49 -36.53
N SER A 80 -27.64 17.41 -36.75
CA SER A 80 -28.20 17.05 -38.06
C SER A 80 -29.55 17.70 -38.35
N SER A 81 -30.23 18.22 -37.33
CA SER A 81 -31.49 18.94 -37.49
C SER A 81 -31.25 20.37 -38.00
N GLU A 82 -31.49 20.62 -39.29
CA GLU A 82 -31.57 21.96 -39.89
C GLU A 82 -33.06 22.39 -39.94
N GLY A 83 -33.52 23.20 -38.98
CA GLY A 83 -34.93 23.68 -38.94
C GLY A 83 -35.47 23.88 -37.52
N ASP A 84 -36.80 24.06 -37.38
CA ASP A 84 -37.45 24.10 -36.06
C ASP A 84 -37.45 22.72 -35.42
N ILE A 85 -36.58 22.57 -34.41
CA ILE A 85 -36.27 21.34 -33.68
C ILE A 85 -37.52 20.77 -32.98
N LEU A 86 -38.54 21.60 -32.75
CA LEU A 86 -39.78 21.23 -32.08
C LEU A 86 -40.82 20.58 -33.01
N GLU A 87 -40.68 20.72 -34.34
CA GLU A 87 -41.62 20.13 -35.30
C GLU A 87 -41.27 18.67 -35.65
N GLU A 88 -40.05 18.23 -35.33
CA GLU A 88 -39.58 16.89 -35.65
C GLU A 88 -39.91 15.90 -34.52
N ASP A 89 -41.14 15.37 -34.55
CA ASP A 89 -41.68 14.41 -33.56
C ASP A 89 -40.75 13.21 -33.33
N THR A 90 -39.98 12.81 -34.34
CA THR A 90 -39.01 11.70 -34.25
C THR A 90 -37.80 12.04 -33.37
N LEU A 91 -37.37 13.31 -33.39
CA LEU A 91 -36.25 13.81 -32.59
C LEU A 91 -36.64 13.90 -31.12
N VAL A 92 -37.82 14.47 -30.84
CA VAL A 92 -38.37 14.61 -29.47
C VAL A 92 -38.57 13.24 -28.83
N ASN A 93 -39.11 12.28 -29.56
CA ASN A 93 -39.32 10.91 -29.06
C ASN A 93 -38.00 10.18 -28.77
N LYS A 94 -36.98 10.33 -29.64
CA LYS A 94 -35.65 9.73 -29.41
C LYS A 94 -34.90 10.35 -28.25
N VAL A 95 -34.95 11.68 -28.11
CA VAL A 95 -34.33 12.36 -26.96
C VAL A 95 -35.02 11.96 -25.65
N THR A 96 -36.35 11.83 -25.68
CA THR A 96 -37.13 11.40 -24.51
C THR A 96 -36.83 9.96 -24.10
N SER A 97 -36.74 9.03 -25.06
CA SER A 97 -36.38 7.64 -24.75
C SER A 97 -34.93 7.50 -24.28
N SER A 98 -33.99 8.23 -24.90
CA SER A 98 -32.59 8.30 -24.47
C SER A 98 -32.45 8.88 -23.06
N LYS A 99 -33.26 9.88 -22.71
CA LYS A 99 -33.31 10.43 -21.35
C LYS A 99 -33.76 9.39 -20.33
N GLN A 100 -34.83 8.64 -20.62
CA GLN A 100 -35.32 7.58 -19.74
C GLN A 100 -34.26 6.49 -19.50
N VAL A 101 -33.54 6.07 -20.54
CA VAL A 101 -32.45 5.09 -20.41
C VAL A 101 -31.28 5.66 -19.61
N SER A 102 -30.94 6.94 -19.82
CA SER A 102 -29.90 7.63 -19.03
C SER A 102 -30.26 7.71 -17.55
N ASP A 103 -31.52 8.04 -17.23
CA ASP A 103 -32.02 8.11 -15.86
C ASP A 103 -31.96 6.73 -15.16
N ASP A 104 -32.39 5.65 -15.84
CA ASP A 104 -32.27 4.27 -15.32
C ASP A 104 -30.81 3.83 -15.11
N ILE A 105 -29.90 4.19 -16.03
CA ILE A 105 -28.47 3.93 -15.84
C ILE A 105 -27.93 4.70 -14.63
N ASN A 106 -28.38 5.93 -14.41
CA ASN A 106 -27.93 6.74 -13.29
C ASN A 106 -28.41 6.19 -11.95
N GLU A 107 -29.67 5.72 -11.88
CA GLU A 107 -30.19 5.01 -10.69
C GLU A 107 -29.38 3.74 -10.40
N LYS A 108 -29.13 2.91 -11.42
CA LYS A 108 -28.30 1.70 -11.27
C LYS A 108 -26.87 2.00 -10.86
N LYS A 109 -26.29 3.11 -11.32
CA LYS A 109 -24.96 3.58 -10.87
C LYS A 109 -24.95 3.94 -9.39
N VAL A 110 -26.00 4.59 -8.88
CA VAL A 110 -26.11 4.90 -7.45
C VAL A 110 -26.13 3.62 -6.63
N LEU A 111 -26.89 2.61 -7.07
CA LEU A 111 -26.90 1.29 -6.43
C LEU A 111 -25.54 0.59 -6.52
N ALA A 112 -24.90 0.59 -7.69
CA ALA A 112 -23.58 0.01 -7.89
C ALA A 112 -22.52 0.65 -6.98
N LYS A 113 -22.58 1.97 -6.79
CA LYS A 113 -21.70 2.70 -5.88
C LYS A 113 -21.91 2.29 -4.42
N ALA A 114 -23.16 2.16 -3.96
CA ALA A 114 -23.44 1.70 -2.60
C ALA A 114 -22.92 0.26 -2.35
N THR A 115 -23.06 -0.62 -3.35
CA THR A 115 -22.49 -1.97 -3.30
C THR A 115 -20.97 -1.94 -3.30
N GLU A 116 -20.34 -1.09 -4.12
CA GLU A 116 -18.88 -0.89 -4.15
C GLU A 116 -18.35 -0.42 -2.79
N GLU A 117 -19.01 0.55 -2.15
CA GLU A 117 -18.64 1.02 -0.81
C GLU A 117 -18.73 -0.10 0.24
N THR A 118 -19.73 -0.97 0.13
CA THR A 118 -19.88 -2.13 1.04
C THR A 118 -18.77 -3.16 0.81
N ILE A 119 -18.43 -3.46 -0.44
CA ILE A 119 -17.33 -4.36 -0.79
C ILE A 119 -16.00 -3.79 -0.34
N ASP A 120 -15.76 -2.50 -0.57
CA ASP A 120 -14.52 -1.86 -0.14
C ASP A 120 -14.42 -1.83 1.38
N ALA A 121 -15.50 -1.56 2.12
CA ALA A 121 -15.50 -1.68 3.59
C ALA A 121 -15.13 -3.11 4.05
N ALA A 122 -15.63 -4.14 3.37
CA ALA A 122 -15.26 -5.53 3.67
C ALA A 122 -13.78 -5.80 3.35
N ARG A 123 -13.23 -5.23 2.27
CA ARG A 123 -11.81 -5.35 1.91
C ARG A 123 -10.92 -4.65 2.93
N GLU A 124 -11.29 -3.46 3.36
CA GLU A 124 -10.58 -2.65 4.36
C GLU A 124 -10.37 -3.37 5.69
N SER A 125 -11.24 -4.32 6.05
CA SER A 125 -11.06 -5.16 7.24
C SER A 125 -9.75 -5.99 7.23
N TYR A 126 -9.20 -6.29 6.04
CA TYR A 126 -7.91 -6.99 5.87
C TYR A 126 -6.70 -6.05 5.81
N ARG A 127 -6.91 -4.72 5.76
CA ARG A 127 -5.83 -3.73 5.68
C ARG A 127 -4.75 -3.90 6.75
N PRO A 128 -5.04 -4.25 8.02
CA PRO A 128 -4.01 -4.46 9.03
C PRO A 128 -2.98 -5.53 8.66
N VAL A 129 -3.38 -6.58 7.91
CA VAL A 129 -2.45 -7.61 7.41
C VAL A 129 -1.60 -7.04 6.28
N ALA A 130 -2.22 -6.31 5.35
CA ALA A 130 -1.53 -5.68 4.24
C ALA A 130 -0.50 -4.64 4.69
N TYR A 131 -0.86 -3.80 5.67
CA TYR A 131 0.03 -2.82 6.30
C TYR A 131 1.23 -3.51 6.93
N ARG A 132 0.99 -4.57 7.73
CA ARG A 132 2.05 -5.36 8.35
C ARG A 132 3.00 -5.93 7.30
N THR A 133 2.47 -6.53 6.23
CA THR A 133 3.25 -7.07 5.12
C THR A 133 4.08 -5.98 4.41
N ALA A 134 3.53 -4.78 4.21
CA ALA A 134 4.28 -3.67 3.63
C ALA A 134 5.44 -3.21 4.54
N VAL A 135 5.22 -3.07 5.85
CA VAL A 135 6.27 -2.75 6.82
C VAL A 135 7.41 -3.76 6.76
N LEU A 136 7.08 -5.05 6.70
CA LEU A 136 8.06 -6.13 6.58
C LEU A 136 8.85 -6.04 5.27
N PHE A 137 8.21 -5.72 4.14
CA PHE A 137 8.90 -5.56 2.86
C PHE A 137 9.95 -4.44 2.92
N PHE A 138 9.61 -3.26 3.45
CA PHE A 138 10.58 -2.17 3.54
C PHE A 138 11.71 -2.47 4.53
N CYS A 139 11.44 -3.24 5.59
CA CYS A 139 12.50 -3.74 6.47
C CYS A 139 13.54 -4.60 5.71
N ILE A 140 13.10 -5.43 4.76
CA ILE A 140 14.00 -6.35 4.04
C ILE A 140 14.74 -5.64 2.90
N VAL A 141 14.12 -4.63 2.27
CA VAL A 141 14.79 -3.83 1.23
C VAL A 141 15.99 -3.07 1.83
N GLU A 142 15.84 -2.58 3.06
CA GLU A 142 16.90 -1.89 3.79
C GLU A 142 18.09 -2.77 4.18
N LEU A 143 17.95 -4.11 4.14
CA LEU A 143 19.08 -5.02 4.39
C LEU A 143 20.21 -4.86 3.37
N THR A 144 19.90 -4.35 2.17
CA THR A 144 20.90 -3.99 1.15
C THR A 144 21.93 -2.96 1.67
N ASN A 145 21.56 -2.16 2.68
CA ASN A 145 22.48 -1.20 3.31
C ASN A 145 23.50 -1.87 4.23
N ILE A 146 23.22 -3.09 4.70
CA ILE A 146 24.15 -3.88 5.53
C ILE A 146 25.12 -4.61 4.62
N ASP A 147 24.60 -5.36 3.65
CA ASP A 147 25.38 -6.05 2.64
C ASP A 147 24.65 -5.97 1.28
N PRO A 148 25.31 -5.50 0.21
CA PRO A 148 24.71 -5.43 -1.13
C PRO A 148 24.18 -6.76 -1.66
N MET A 149 24.61 -7.90 -1.11
CA MET A 149 24.09 -9.23 -1.46
C MET A 149 22.67 -9.49 -0.95
N TYR A 150 22.20 -8.76 0.06
CA TYR A 150 20.87 -8.92 0.65
C TYR A 150 19.77 -8.21 -0.13
N GLN A 151 19.57 -8.63 -1.38
CA GLN A 151 18.56 -8.10 -2.27
C GLN A 151 17.44 -9.10 -2.51
N TYR A 152 16.20 -8.61 -2.40
CA TYR A 152 15.00 -9.42 -2.61
C TYR A 152 14.07 -8.72 -3.60
N SER A 153 13.50 -9.49 -4.52
CA SER A 153 12.53 -8.95 -5.48
C SER A 153 11.13 -8.92 -4.89
N LEU A 154 10.33 -7.92 -5.28
CA LEU A 154 8.92 -7.85 -4.91
C LEU A 154 8.15 -9.11 -5.37
N GLN A 155 8.47 -9.65 -6.55
CA GLN A 155 7.82 -10.86 -7.07
C GLN A 155 8.07 -12.08 -6.17
N TRP A 156 9.29 -12.25 -5.66
CA TRP A 156 9.59 -13.31 -4.71
C TRP A 156 8.81 -13.12 -3.41
N PHE A 157 8.80 -11.90 -2.89
CA PHE A 157 8.09 -11.55 -1.66
C PHE A 157 6.57 -11.81 -1.77
N GLN A 158 5.95 -11.42 -2.88
CA GLN A 158 4.53 -11.68 -3.17
C GLN A 158 4.20 -13.17 -3.25
N LYS A 159 5.09 -13.96 -3.88
CA LYS A 159 4.93 -15.43 -3.92
C LYS A 159 5.02 -16.03 -2.53
N LEU A 160 5.96 -15.56 -1.70
CA LEU A 160 6.09 -16.01 -0.32
C LEU A 160 4.85 -15.64 0.51
N PHE A 161 4.32 -14.42 0.34
CA PHE A 161 3.10 -13.98 1.00
C PHE A 161 1.89 -14.84 0.60
N THR A 162 1.74 -15.10 -0.70
CA THR A 162 0.68 -15.97 -1.23
C THR A 162 0.77 -17.38 -0.65
N LEU A 163 1.99 -17.95 -0.64
CA LEU A 163 2.23 -19.28 -0.10
C LEU A 163 1.93 -19.33 1.41
N ALA A 164 2.29 -18.29 2.15
CA ALA A 164 2.03 -18.20 3.58
C ALA A 164 0.52 -18.15 3.89
N ILE A 165 -0.27 -17.41 3.09
CA ILE A 165 -1.72 -17.40 3.21
C ILE A 165 -2.28 -18.81 3.00
N ASP A 166 -1.86 -19.49 1.92
CA ASP A 166 -2.34 -20.83 1.57
C ASP A 166 -1.98 -21.90 2.63
N GLN A 167 -0.82 -21.78 3.28
CA GLN A 167 -0.32 -22.75 4.27
C GLN A 167 -0.75 -22.46 5.71
N SER A 168 -1.14 -21.22 6.00
CA SER A 168 -1.52 -20.81 7.34
C SER A 168 -2.80 -21.53 7.82
N PRO A 169 -2.92 -21.84 9.13
CA PRO A 169 -4.12 -22.45 9.68
C PRO A 169 -5.36 -21.58 9.48
N LYS A 170 -6.42 -22.17 8.95
CA LYS A 170 -7.72 -21.50 8.81
C LYS A 170 -8.42 -21.43 10.16
N ASN A 171 -9.14 -20.34 10.39
CA ASN A 171 -9.94 -20.11 11.58
C ASN A 171 -11.24 -19.39 11.19
N ASP A 172 -12.35 -19.76 11.82
CA ASP A 172 -13.67 -19.19 11.56
C ASP A 172 -13.84 -17.82 12.22
N VAL A 173 -13.07 -17.53 13.29
CA VAL A 173 -13.06 -16.23 13.94
C VAL A 173 -12.16 -15.28 13.15
N PHE A 174 -12.76 -14.22 12.60
CA PHE A 174 -12.10 -13.29 11.69
C PHE A 174 -10.87 -12.60 12.31
N GLU A 175 -11.00 -12.05 13.52
CA GLU A 175 -9.92 -11.35 14.22
C GLU A 175 -8.74 -12.28 14.52
N GLU A 176 -9.03 -13.52 14.94
CA GLU A 176 -8.00 -14.54 15.17
C GLU A 176 -7.34 -14.95 13.85
N ARG A 177 -8.12 -15.07 12.77
CA ARG A 177 -7.59 -15.36 11.42
C ARG A 177 -6.62 -14.26 10.96
N LEU A 178 -6.95 -12.99 11.16
CA LEU A 178 -6.03 -11.88 10.82
C LEU A 178 -4.73 -11.95 11.62
N GLN A 179 -4.80 -12.30 12.91
CA GLN A 179 -3.61 -12.43 13.73
C GLN A 179 -2.74 -13.61 13.29
N ILE A 180 -3.34 -14.76 13.02
CA ILE A 180 -2.64 -15.94 12.48
C ILE A 180 -1.94 -15.59 11.17
N LEU A 181 -2.59 -14.88 10.26
CA LEU A 181 -1.99 -14.45 8.99
C LEU A 181 -0.75 -13.58 9.20
N LYS A 182 -0.83 -12.59 10.10
CA LYS A 182 0.31 -11.72 10.44
C LYS A 182 1.47 -12.52 11.01
N ASP A 183 1.21 -13.37 11.99
CA ASP A 183 2.23 -14.10 12.71
C ASP A 183 2.89 -15.17 11.82
N PHE A 184 2.07 -15.96 11.12
CA PHE A 184 2.56 -17.01 10.22
C PHE A 184 3.39 -16.44 9.07
N PHE A 185 2.96 -15.32 8.48
CA PHE A 185 3.75 -14.67 7.43
C PHE A 185 5.05 -14.07 7.99
N THR A 186 5.01 -13.43 9.16
CA THR A 186 6.21 -12.88 9.82
C THR A 186 7.25 -13.98 10.07
N GLU A 187 6.82 -15.13 10.58
CA GLU A 187 7.70 -16.29 10.79
C GLU A 187 8.23 -16.86 9.47
N SER A 188 7.34 -17.08 8.49
CA SER A 188 7.72 -17.61 7.17
C SER A 188 8.74 -16.72 6.46
N LEU A 189 8.58 -15.40 6.56
CA LEU A 189 9.51 -14.40 6.03
C LEU A 189 10.84 -14.46 6.77
N TYR A 190 10.81 -14.43 8.11
CA TYR A 190 12.01 -14.50 8.94
C TYR A 190 12.83 -15.74 8.62
N GLN A 191 12.21 -16.92 8.63
CA GLN A 191 12.88 -18.18 8.32
C GLN A 191 13.49 -18.19 6.91
N SER A 192 12.77 -17.64 5.93
CA SER A 192 13.21 -17.60 4.53
C SER A 192 14.42 -16.69 4.33
N ILE A 193 14.47 -15.54 5.02
CA ILE A 193 15.59 -14.58 4.94
C ILE A 193 16.78 -15.09 5.76
N CYS A 194 16.56 -15.63 6.95
CA CYS A 194 17.63 -16.19 7.79
C CYS A 194 18.36 -17.38 7.16
N ARG A 195 17.78 -18.04 6.14
CA ARG A 195 18.50 -19.04 5.33
C ARG A 195 19.55 -18.43 4.41
N GLY A 196 19.36 -17.16 4.00
CA GLY A 196 20.29 -16.43 3.11
C GLY A 196 21.23 -15.45 3.81
N LEU A 197 20.94 -15.08 5.07
CA LEU A 197 21.76 -14.18 5.87
C LEU A 197 23.00 -14.87 6.46
N PHE A 198 24.12 -14.14 6.55
CA PHE A 198 25.26 -14.56 7.37
C PHE A 198 24.87 -14.60 8.86
N GLU A 199 25.46 -15.52 9.62
CA GLU A 199 25.15 -15.73 11.05
C GLU A 199 25.28 -14.43 11.88
N LYS A 200 26.32 -13.64 11.59
CA LYS A 200 26.57 -12.34 12.25
C LYS A 200 25.42 -11.33 12.10
N ASP A 201 24.65 -11.42 11.01
CA ASP A 201 23.63 -10.43 10.65
C ASP A 201 22.22 -10.87 11.10
N LYS A 202 22.05 -12.14 11.52
CA LYS A 202 20.74 -12.68 11.93
C LYS A 202 20.18 -11.99 13.18
N VAL A 203 21.03 -11.70 14.17
CA VAL A 203 20.61 -11.01 15.40
C VAL A 203 20.21 -9.57 15.09
N LEU A 204 21.00 -8.89 14.26
CA LEU A 204 20.70 -7.55 13.80
C LEU A 204 19.37 -7.50 13.04
N PHE A 205 19.14 -8.45 12.13
CA PHE A 205 17.88 -8.56 11.40
C PHE A 205 16.70 -8.82 12.35
N SER A 206 16.85 -9.74 13.32
CA SER A 206 15.81 -10.02 14.32
C SER A 206 15.42 -8.77 15.11
N PHE A 207 16.41 -7.99 15.54
CA PHE A 207 16.20 -6.73 16.25
C PHE A 207 15.51 -5.69 15.34
N ALA A 208 16.03 -5.48 14.12
CA ALA A 208 15.46 -4.53 13.17
C ALA A 208 14.01 -4.88 12.81
N LEU A 209 13.71 -6.16 12.59
CA LEU A 209 12.38 -6.66 12.32
C LEU A 209 11.43 -6.35 13.49
N CYS A 210 11.85 -6.64 14.72
CA CYS A 210 11.09 -6.34 15.93
C CYS A 210 10.82 -4.84 16.09
N CYS A 211 11.85 -4.00 15.92
CA CYS A 211 11.69 -2.54 15.98
C CYS A 211 10.72 -2.02 14.91
N ARG A 212 10.80 -2.50 13.67
CA ARG A 212 9.90 -2.10 12.58
C ARG A 212 8.46 -2.49 12.86
N ILE A 213 8.27 -3.70 13.37
CA ILE A 213 6.99 -4.22 13.84
C ILE A 213 6.40 -3.33 14.94
N MET A 214 7.16 -3.07 16.01
CA MET A 214 6.69 -2.26 17.14
C MET A 214 6.42 -0.81 16.74
N LYS A 215 7.25 -0.24 15.86
CA LYS A 215 7.03 1.09 15.30
C LYS A 215 5.76 1.15 14.45
N GLY A 216 5.50 0.14 13.61
CA GLY A 216 4.26 0.05 12.83
C GLY A 216 3.01 -0.07 13.72
N ASP A 217 3.14 -0.72 14.88
CA ASP A 217 2.07 -0.84 15.86
C ASP A 217 1.96 0.40 16.79
N ASN A 218 2.75 1.45 16.56
CA ASN A 218 2.84 2.66 17.41
C ASN A 218 3.17 2.36 18.88
N ARG A 219 3.96 1.31 19.13
CA ARG A 219 4.35 0.85 20.49
C ARG A 219 5.77 1.25 20.88
N MET A 220 6.38 2.17 20.14
CA MET A 220 7.78 2.54 20.31
C MET A 220 7.94 4.04 20.09
N ASP A 221 8.63 4.72 21.00
CA ASP A 221 8.93 6.14 20.88
C ASP A 221 10.20 6.34 20.03
N ASP A 222 10.11 7.21 19.04
CA ASP A 222 11.22 7.58 18.18
C ASP A 222 12.37 8.24 18.95
N ALA A 223 12.09 8.93 20.05
CA ALA A 223 13.10 9.50 20.93
C ALA A 223 13.90 8.41 21.66
N GLU A 224 13.22 7.39 22.20
CA GLU A 224 13.85 6.26 22.88
C GLU A 224 14.70 5.43 21.93
N ILE A 225 14.21 5.13 20.72
CA ILE A 225 15.00 4.41 19.69
C ILE A 225 16.23 5.22 19.31
N ARG A 226 16.07 6.52 19.06
CA ARG A 226 17.19 7.38 18.69
C ARG A 226 18.25 7.38 19.78
N TYR A 227 17.82 7.48 21.04
CA TYR A 227 18.72 7.42 22.18
C TYR A 227 19.43 6.05 22.26
N LEU A 228 18.71 4.94 22.07
CA LEU A 228 19.29 3.60 22.05
C LEU A 228 20.37 3.42 20.95
N LEU A 229 20.17 4.03 19.78
CA LEU A 229 21.06 3.89 18.63
C LEU A 229 22.27 4.84 18.67
N ILE A 230 22.08 6.08 19.12
CA ILE A 230 23.10 7.14 19.04
C ILE A 230 23.76 7.40 20.41
N GLY A 231 23.06 7.09 21.50
CA GLY A 231 23.46 7.45 22.86
C GLY A 231 23.29 8.94 23.15
N PRO A 232 23.87 9.43 24.25
CA PRO A 232 23.76 10.82 24.66
C PRO A 232 24.45 11.73 23.63
N THR A 233 23.68 12.62 23.00
CA THR A 233 24.20 13.56 21.99
C THR A 233 24.66 14.88 22.62
N SER A 234 24.42 15.08 23.92
CA SER A 234 24.73 16.31 24.65
C SER A 234 25.42 15.97 25.97
N ASP A 235 26.41 16.78 26.34
CA ASP A 235 27.09 16.66 27.63
C ASP A 235 26.33 17.51 28.65
N LEU A 236 25.40 16.87 29.37
CA LEU A 236 24.58 17.50 30.39
C LEU A 236 25.31 17.61 31.72
N VAL A 237 26.48 16.99 31.88
CA VAL A 237 27.26 16.97 33.14
C VAL A 237 27.80 18.34 33.52
N GLU A 238 28.07 19.24 32.55
CA GLU A 238 28.53 20.61 32.86
C GLU A 238 27.40 21.54 33.34
N LYS A 239 26.14 21.21 33.05
CA LYS A 239 24.96 22.04 33.39
C LYS A 239 23.97 21.35 34.35
N GLY A 240 24.20 20.07 34.64
CA GLY A 240 23.32 19.21 35.42
C GLY A 240 23.75 19.08 36.89
N PRO A 241 23.00 18.29 37.68
CA PRO A 241 23.34 18.00 39.07
C PRO A 241 24.70 17.32 39.18
N GLU A 242 25.38 17.52 40.32
CA GLU A 242 26.63 16.80 40.62
C GLU A 242 26.41 15.29 40.62
N VAL A 243 27.47 14.56 40.31
CA VAL A 243 27.48 13.09 40.29
C VAL A 243 27.05 12.59 41.69
N PRO A 244 25.96 11.81 41.81
CA PRO A 244 25.37 11.48 43.10
C PRO A 244 26.19 10.46 43.93
N ALA A 245 27.12 9.73 43.31
CA ALA A 245 27.94 8.74 43.99
C ALA A 245 29.22 8.40 43.22
N ASP A 246 30.30 8.07 43.94
CA ASP A 246 31.63 7.77 43.38
C ASP A 246 31.65 6.56 42.43
N TRP A 247 30.70 5.64 42.55
CA TRP A 247 30.57 4.47 41.65
C TRP A 247 29.98 4.84 40.28
N CYS A 248 29.30 5.98 40.17
CA CYS A 248 28.73 6.48 38.93
C CYS A 248 29.73 7.42 38.27
N GLY A 249 30.57 6.90 37.36
CA GLY A 249 31.49 7.76 36.62
C GLY A 249 30.74 8.82 35.79
N LYS A 250 31.39 9.96 35.52
CA LYS A 250 30.82 11.07 34.72
C LYS A 250 30.11 10.62 33.42
N PRO A 251 30.63 9.66 32.63
CA PRO A 251 29.95 9.20 31.42
C PRO A 251 28.59 8.52 31.69
N ARG A 252 28.52 7.67 32.72
CA ARG A 252 27.26 7.00 33.12
C ARG A 252 26.25 7.98 33.67
N TRP A 253 26.72 8.99 34.40
CA TRP A 253 25.86 10.06 34.89
C TRP A 253 25.26 10.87 33.73
N ASN A 254 26.05 11.17 32.69
CA ASN A 254 25.55 11.84 31.50
C ASN A 254 24.46 11.03 30.78
N GLU A 255 24.66 9.71 30.66
CA GLU A 255 23.65 8.80 30.10
C GLU A 255 22.36 8.83 30.92
N MET A 256 22.46 8.75 32.25
CA MET A 256 21.29 8.81 33.14
C MET A 256 20.54 10.15 33.04
N LEU A 257 21.27 11.27 32.96
CA LEU A 257 20.69 12.61 32.79
C LEU A 257 20.04 12.80 31.42
N THR A 258 20.51 12.10 30.39
CA THR A 258 19.91 12.20 29.05
C THR A 258 18.63 11.39 28.92
N ILE A 259 18.47 10.34 29.75
CA ILE A 259 17.27 9.50 29.80
C ILE A 259 16.18 10.12 30.70
N SER A 260 16.57 10.91 31.72
CA SER A 260 15.64 11.54 32.69
C SER A 260 14.89 12.73 32.10
#